data_AF-A0A5P2AQP9-F1
#
_entry.id   AF-A0A5P2AQP9-F1
#
_cell.length_a   1.000
_cell.length_b   1.000
_cell.length_c   1.000
_cell.angle_alpha   90.00
_cell.angle_beta   90.00
_cell.angle_gamma   90.00
#
_symmetry.space_group_name_H-M   'P 1'
#
loop_
_entity.id
_entity.type
_entity.pdbx_description
1 polymer ?
#
loop_
_entity_poly.entity_id
_entity_poly.type
_entity_poly.pdbx_seq_one_letter_code
_entity_poly.pdbx_strand_id
1 'polypeptide(L)'
;MRDELALLVARWLAAGHTSADVHEHLRLGLPGAGTPVHRPGGLVRYLLKDVPPLAPPPAPHGPPRLSARLEGAVECSGRHVQPMLFRPVADETLCPDCAAPGPVPPQGS
;
A
#
# COMPACT_ATOMS: atom_id res chain seq x y z
N MET A 1 -6.59 -28.16 -21.00
CA MET A 1 -6.22 -26.89 -20.31
C MET A 1 -7.40 -26.27 -19.57
N ARG A 2 -8.53 -25.93 -20.22
CA ARG A 2 -9.67 -25.31 -19.53
C ARG A 2 -10.22 -26.19 -18.40
N ASP A 3 -10.42 -27.48 -18.65
CA ASP A 3 -10.94 -28.44 -17.65
C ASP A 3 -9.98 -28.63 -16.47
N GLU A 4 -8.67 -28.65 -16.75
CA GLU A 4 -7.64 -28.72 -15.72
C GLU A 4 -7.68 -27.49 -14.81
N LEU A 5 -7.81 -26.28 -15.38
CA LEU A 5 -7.96 -25.07 -14.58
C LEU A 5 -9.27 -25.07 -13.77
N ALA A 6 -10.37 -25.57 -14.35
CA ALA A 6 -11.63 -25.71 -13.63
C ALA A 6 -11.49 -26.66 -12.43
N LEU A 7 -10.78 -27.77 -12.58
CA LEU A 7 -10.49 -28.70 -11.47
C LEU A 7 -9.62 -28.05 -10.38
N LEU A 8 -8.64 -27.24 -10.76
CA LEU A 8 -7.83 -26.51 -9.79
C LEU A 8 -8.67 -25.48 -9.02
N VAL A 9 -9.50 -24.70 -9.71
CA VAL A 9 -10.41 -23.75 -9.04
C VAL A 9 -11.42 -24.48 -8.15
N ALA A 10 -11.96 -25.62 -8.58
CA ALA A 10 -12.86 -26.43 -7.76
C ALA A 10 -12.20 -26.90 -6.45
N ARG A 11 -10.89 -27.20 -6.46
CA ARG A 11 -10.14 -27.51 -5.23
C ARG A 11 -10.04 -26.32 -4.28
N TRP A 12 -9.88 -25.11 -4.79
CA TRP A 12 -9.88 -23.89 -3.98
C TRP A 12 -11.24 -23.67 -3.31
N LEU A 13 -12.32 -23.79 -4.08
CA LEU A 13 -13.68 -23.64 -3.57
C LEU A 13 -14.02 -24.72 -2.53
N ALA A 14 -13.60 -25.96 -2.77
CA ALA A 14 -13.77 -27.06 -1.82
C ALA A 14 -12.98 -26.85 -0.52
N ALA A 15 -11.88 -26.09 -0.57
CA ALA A 15 -11.10 -25.70 0.60
C ALA A 15 -11.66 -24.48 1.35
N GLY A 16 -12.79 -23.92 0.90
CA GLY A 16 -13.47 -22.79 1.54
C GLY A 16 -13.08 -21.41 1.02
N HIS A 17 -12.21 -21.33 0.01
CA HIS A 17 -11.90 -20.06 -0.66
C HIS A 17 -13.08 -19.59 -1.53
N THR A 18 -13.23 -18.28 -1.66
CA THR A 18 -14.20 -17.67 -2.57
C THR A 18 -13.60 -17.45 -3.96
N SER A 19 -14.45 -17.13 -4.94
CA SER A 19 -13.97 -16.71 -6.26
C SER A 19 -13.11 -15.44 -6.22
N ALA A 20 -13.37 -14.55 -5.24
CA ALA A 20 -12.59 -13.34 -5.02
C ALA A 20 -11.18 -13.67 -4.52
N ASP A 21 -11.04 -14.64 -3.61
CA ASP A 21 -9.73 -15.09 -3.11
C ASP A 21 -8.88 -15.69 -4.24
N VAL A 22 -9.49 -16.49 -5.11
CA VAL A 22 -8.84 -17.04 -6.30
C VAL A 22 -8.40 -15.91 -7.26
N HIS A 23 -9.27 -14.93 -7.49
CA HIS A 23 -8.96 -13.79 -8.35
C HIS A 23 -7.81 -12.96 -7.79
N GLU A 24 -7.84 -12.66 -6.50
CA GLU A 24 -6.80 -11.89 -5.82
C GLU A 24 -5.46 -12.63 -5.82
N HIS A 25 -5.46 -13.94 -5.54
CA HIS A 25 -4.24 -14.75 -5.62
C HIS A 25 -3.62 -14.75 -7.02
N LEU A 26 -4.45 -14.87 -8.06
CA LEU A 26 -3.98 -14.74 -9.44
C LEU A 26 -3.41 -13.34 -9.68
N ARG A 27 -4.13 -12.29 -9.29
CA ARG A 27 -3.71 -10.90 -9.48
C ARG A 27 -2.35 -10.60 -8.82
N LEU A 28 -2.13 -11.11 -7.61
CA LEU A 28 -0.87 -10.97 -6.86
C LEU A 28 0.26 -11.80 -7.46
N GLY A 29 -0.05 -12.94 -8.06
CA GLY A 29 0.94 -13.84 -8.67
C GLY A 29 1.31 -13.52 -10.12
N LEU A 30 0.59 -12.60 -10.77
CA LEU A 30 0.88 -12.20 -12.14
C LEU A 30 2.07 -11.22 -12.19
N PRO A 31 2.92 -11.31 -13.23
CA PRO A 31 3.97 -10.34 -13.47
C PRO A 31 3.43 -8.90 -13.59
N GLY A 32 4.25 -7.93 -13.18
CA GLY A 32 3.92 -6.51 -13.30
C GLY A 32 3.61 -6.10 -14.74
N ALA A 33 2.85 -5.00 -14.88
CA ALA A 33 2.44 -4.46 -16.16
C ALA A 33 3.64 -4.28 -17.11
N GLY A 34 3.48 -4.70 -18.37
CA GLY A 34 4.53 -4.64 -19.38
C GLY A 34 5.48 -5.84 -19.41
N THR A 35 5.37 -6.79 -18.48
CA THR A 35 6.18 -8.01 -18.51
C THR A 35 5.53 -9.05 -19.44
N PRO A 36 6.18 -9.45 -20.55
CA PRO A 36 5.61 -10.43 -21.47
C PRO A 36 5.55 -11.82 -20.84
N VAL A 37 4.42 -12.51 -21.02
CA VAL A 37 4.21 -13.89 -20.57
C VAL A 37 4.06 -14.80 -21.79
N HIS A 38 5.05 -15.67 -22.01
CA HIS A 38 5.06 -16.56 -23.17
C HIS A 38 4.10 -17.75 -23.05
N ARG A 39 3.71 -18.14 -21.83
CA ARG A 39 2.82 -19.29 -21.55
C ARG A 39 1.76 -18.96 -20.50
N PRO A 40 0.69 -18.23 -20.85
CA PRO A 40 -0.30 -17.74 -19.88
C PRO A 40 -1.03 -18.88 -19.16
N GLY A 41 -1.48 -19.91 -19.89
CA GLY A 41 -2.16 -21.05 -19.27
C GLY A 41 -1.27 -21.85 -18.31
N GLY A 42 0.02 -21.97 -18.62
CA GLY A 42 0.99 -22.64 -17.75
C GLY A 42 1.27 -21.86 -16.47
N LEU A 43 1.31 -20.52 -16.56
CA LEU A 43 1.44 -19.64 -15.42
C LEU A 43 0.22 -19.73 -14.49
N VAL A 44 -0.99 -19.60 -15.03
CA VAL A 44 -2.22 -19.70 -14.22
C VAL A 44 -2.31 -21.07 -13.55
N ARG A 45 -1.96 -22.15 -14.27
CA ARG A 45 -1.89 -23.50 -13.70
C ARG A 45 -0.89 -23.58 -12.54
N TYR A 46 0.28 -22.97 -12.69
CA TYR A 46 1.30 -22.94 -11.65
C TYR A 46 0.79 -22.19 -10.41
N LEU A 47 0.18 -21.02 -10.60
CA LEU A 47 -0.36 -20.20 -9.50
C LEU A 47 -1.48 -20.91 -8.73
N LEU A 48 -2.35 -21.66 -9.41
CA LEU A 48 -3.48 -22.36 -8.79
C LEU A 48 -3.12 -23.72 -8.20
N LYS A 49 -1.91 -24.24 -8.45
CA LYS A 49 -1.51 -25.60 -8.10
C LYS A 49 -1.59 -25.85 -6.59
N ASP A 50 -1.12 -24.87 -5.81
CA ASP A 50 -1.02 -24.95 -4.36
C ASP A 50 -2.12 -24.09 -3.73
N VAL A 51 -2.99 -24.73 -2.96
CA VAL A 51 -4.10 -24.06 -2.27
C VAL A 51 -3.56 -23.54 -0.93
N PRO A 52 -3.51 -22.22 -0.70
CA PRO A 52 -3.05 -21.68 0.56
C PRO A 52 -4.03 -22.03 1.68
N PRO A 53 -3.55 -22.17 2.93
CA PRO A 53 -4.45 -22.32 4.07
C PRO A 53 -5.38 -21.11 4.18
N LEU A 54 -6.61 -21.35 4.60
CA LEU A 54 -7.60 -20.29 4.81
C LEU A 54 -7.09 -19.38 5.93
N ALA A 55 -6.85 -18.10 5.61
CA ALA A 55 -6.53 -17.13 6.64
C ALA A 55 -7.77 -16.91 7.52
N PRO A 56 -7.62 -16.78 8.85
CA PRO A 56 -8.73 -16.33 9.67
C PRO A 56 -9.20 -14.96 9.18
N PRO A 57 -10.51 -14.66 9.26
CA PRO A 57 -11.02 -13.39 8.80
C PRO A 57 -10.25 -12.25 9.48
N PRO A 58 -9.85 -11.21 8.72
CA PRO A 58 -9.19 -10.06 9.31
C PRO A 58 -10.08 -9.53 10.43
N ALA A 59 -9.54 -9.47 11.64
CA ALA A 59 -10.22 -8.79 12.74
C ALA A 59 -10.63 -7.39 12.25
N PRO A 60 -11.82 -6.88 12.62
CA PRO A 60 -12.30 -5.58 12.18
C PRO A 60 -11.17 -4.56 12.38
N HIS A 61 -10.66 -4.05 11.25
CA HIS A 61 -9.58 -3.10 11.28
C HIS A 61 -10.16 -1.85 11.96
N GLY A 62 -9.69 -1.58 13.18
CA GLY A 62 -9.94 -0.29 13.81
C GLY A 62 -9.51 0.85 12.88
N PRO A 63 -9.88 2.11 13.18
CA PRO A 63 -9.45 3.25 12.38
C PRO A 63 -7.93 3.15 12.13
N PRO A 64 -7.45 3.45 10.91
CA PRO A 64 -6.04 3.35 10.58
C PRO A 64 -5.26 4.09 11.64
N ARG A 65 -4.55 3.35 12.50
CA ARG A 65 -3.74 3.97 13.54
C ARG A 65 -2.59 4.61 12.78
N LEU A 66 -2.63 5.94 12.68
CA LEU A 66 -1.45 6.70 12.33
C LEU A 66 -0.32 6.16 13.21
N SER A 67 0.84 5.90 12.60
CA SER A 67 2.01 5.49 13.38
C SER A 67 2.18 6.49 14.53
N ALA A 68 2.51 6.02 15.74
CA ALA A 68 2.65 6.89 16.92
C ALA A 68 3.59 8.10 16.69
N ARG A 69 4.47 7.98 15.68
CA ARG A 69 5.35 9.05 15.20
C ARG A 69 4.62 10.23 14.53
N LEU A 70 3.50 9.98 13.87
CA LEU A 70 2.68 10.97 13.16
C LEU A 70 1.56 11.54 14.03
N GLU A 71 1.38 11.01 15.24
CA GLU A 71 0.36 11.49 16.16
C GLU A 71 0.70 12.92 16.64
N GLY A 72 -0.20 13.86 16.33
CA GLY A 72 -0.03 15.29 16.60
C GLY A 72 0.92 16.02 15.66
N ALA A 73 1.35 15.40 14.55
CA ALA A 73 2.10 16.11 13.51
C ALA A 73 1.14 16.93 12.64
N VAL A 74 1.54 18.16 12.29
CA VAL A 74 0.82 19.05 11.38
C VAL A 74 1.69 19.35 10.15
N GLU A 75 1.06 19.65 9.03
CA GLU A 75 1.76 20.05 7.81
C GLU A 75 2.22 21.52 7.89
N CYS A 76 3.50 21.73 7.60
CA CYS A 76 4.09 23.06 7.50
C CYS A 76 3.49 23.81 6.31
N SER A 77 2.99 25.00 6.55
CA SER A 77 2.49 25.93 5.52
C SER A 77 3.61 26.64 4.73
N GLY A 78 4.87 26.32 5.02
CA GLY A 78 6.05 26.85 4.34
C GLY A 78 6.32 26.20 2.98
N ARG A 79 7.26 26.78 2.22
CA ARG A 79 7.59 26.28 0.88
C ARG A 79 8.60 25.15 0.96
N HIS A 80 8.13 23.93 0.73
CA HIS A 80 8.96 22.73 0.62
C HIS A 80 8.69 22.02 -0.73
N VAL A 81 9.68 21.26 -1.21
CA VAL A 81 9.51 20.43 -2.43
C VAL A 81 8.53 19.27 -2.17
N GLN A 82 8.45 18.81 -0.93
CA GLN A 82 7.51 17.78 -0.47
C GLN A 82 6.78 18.28 0.80
N PRO A 83 5.57 17.79 1.09
CA PRO A 83 4.88 18.10 2.34
C PRO A 83 5.78 17.82 3.55
N MET A 84 5.99 18.85 4.37
CA MET A 84 6.82 18.76 5.56
C MET A 84 5.92 18.67 6.79
N LEU A 85 5.93 17.52 7.46
CA LEU A 85 5.23 17.36 8.73
C LEU A 85 6.16 17.70 9.90
N PHE A 86 5.67 18.45 10.87
CA PHE A 86 6.38 18.74 12.12
C PHE A 86 5.45 18.62 13.32
N ARG A 87 6.01 18.52 14.52
CA ARG A 87 5.23 18.51 15.76
C ARG A 87 5.19 19.93 16.32
N PRO A 88 4.05 20.61 16.32
CA PRO A 88 3.92 21.95 16.87
C PRO A 88 3.98 21.87 18.40
N VAL A 89 4.38 22.97 19.05
CA VAL A 89 4.40 23.12 20.52
C VAL A 89 3.11 23.80 21.00
N ALA A 90 2.54 24.66 20.16
CA ALA A 90 1.28 25.37 20.31
C ALA A 90 0.53 25.35 18.97
N ASP A 91 -0.02 26.48 18.54
CA ASP A 91 -0.80 26.62 17.30
C ASP A 91 0.08 26.98 16.08
N GLU A 92 1.36 26.58 16.07
CA GLU A 92 2.24 26.93 14.95
C GLU A 92 1.84 26.19 13.66
N THR A 93 1.88 26.92 12.55
CA THR A 93 1.64 26.37 11.21
C THR A 93 2.92 26.31 10.36
N LEU A 94 4.05 26.80 10.89
CA LEU A 94 5.36 26.79 10.24
C LEU A 94 6.34 25.95 11.08
N CYS A 95 7.17 25.15 10.41
CA CYS A 95 8.23 24.40 11.07
C CYS A 95 9.33 25.36 11.59
N PRO A 96 10.22 24.90 12.51
CA PRO A 96 11.29 25.74 13.08
C PRO A 96 12.19 26.41 12.03
N ASP A 97 12.48 25.71 10.93
CA ASP A 97 13.28 26.27 9.82
C ASP A 97 12.55 27.39 9.07
N CYS A 98 11.24 27.26 8.86
CA CYS A 98 10.43 28.29 8.20
C CYS A 98 10.06 29.46 9.14
N ALA A 99 10.03 29.21 10.46
CA ALA A 99 9.76 30.22 11.47
C ALA A 99 11.00 31.06 11.83
N ALA A 100 12.20 30.58 11.49
CA ALA A 100 13.43 31.33 11.72
C ALA A 100 13.39 32.67 10.94
N PRO A 101 13.70 33.81 11.59
CA PRO A 101 13.81 35.07 10.88
C PRO A 101 14.89 34.95 9.80
N GLY A 102 14.49 35.19 8.55
CA GLY A 102 15.43 35.17 7.42
C GLY A 102 16.57 36.17 7.64
N PRO A 103 17.74 35.95 7.01
CA PRO A 103 18.86 36.88 7.10
C PRO A 103 18.41 38.28 6.69
N VAL A 104 18.61 39.26 7.59
CA VAL A 104 18.32 40.68 7.34
C VAL A 104 19.20 41.14 6.17
N PRO A 105 18.64 41.70 5.07
CA PRO A 105 19.46 42.23 3.99
C PRO A 105 20.26 43.45 4.50
N PRO A 106 21.54 43.61 4.07
CA PRO A 106 22.33 44.77 4.47
C PRO A 106 21.71 46.05 3.91
N GLN A 107 21.32 46.97 4.79
CA GLN A 107 20.90 48.32 4.40
C GLN A 107 22.15 49.10 3.95
N GLY A 108 22.31 49.27 2.63
CA GLY A 108 23.34 50.11 2.04
C GLY A 108 23.06 51.59 2.33
N SER A 109 24.10 52.28 2.81
CA SER A 109 24.16 53.73 3.04
C SER A 109 24.45 54.50 1.75
#